data_AF-A0A3M1RNG8-F1
#
_entry.id   AF-A0A3M1RNG8-F1
#
_cell.length_a   1.000
_cell.length_b   1.000
_cell.length_c   1.000
_cell.angle_alpha   90.00
_cell.angle_beta   90.00
_cell.angle_gamma   90.00
#
_symmetry.space_group_name_H-M   'P 1'
#
loop_
_entity.id
_entity.type
_entity.pdbx_description
1 polymer ?
#
loop_
_entity_poly.entity_id
_entity_poly.type
_entity_poly.pdbx_seq_one_letter_code
_entity_poly.pdbx_strand_id
1 'polypeptide(L)'
;MDPKELEELSLKQSEKILKAIKEGDREKAIKECESLPKEFILVHKGLARVVEYILQYNEKVFREEQQKISEKITEKVKAGDYDGLEELFEEREKQHRIVHDLYIEIMAASFSYMGEVYGDERLEGILRYTGEMQKKGFEAWENMEVEDFVRMTAHLLKTHMGKMKVIEDDEKFTFIHDPCGSGGRLLREGAYDPPKNYYRVKDPKPIGYNRPNFPAYCSHCMVWNNIQCIEWFGHPQWIHEPPEKPEDPCIFHIYKDPSKIPAEYYEKFGKRK
;
A
#
# COMPACT_ATOMS: atom_id res chain seq x y z
N MET A 1 -24.93 24.80 -32.79
CA MET A 1 -25.44 24.87 -31.42
C MET A 1 -26.11 26.21 -31.22
N ASP A 2 -27.34 26.21 -30.71
CA ASP A 2 -28.03 27.46 -30.41
C ASP A 2 -27.57 28.05 -29.05
N PRO A 3 -27.81 29.35 -28.79
CA PRO A 3 -27.38 29.98 -27.54
C PRO A 3 -27.95 29.34 -26.27
N LYS A 4 -29.14 28.75 -26.30
CA LYS A 4 -29.74 28.07 -25.15
C LYS A 4 -29.04 26.74 -24.88
N GLU A 5 -28.69 26.00 -25.93
CA GLU A 5 -27.89 24.79 -25.84
C GLU A 5 -26.51 25.07 -25.22
N LEU A 6 -25.85 26.17 -25.62
CA LEU A 6 -24.56 26.60 -25.06
C LEU A 6 -24.68 27.04 -23.59
N GLU A 7 -25.76 27.72 -23.22
CA GLU A 7 -26.06 28.07 -21.82
C GLU A 7 -26.22 26.80 -20.98
N GLU A 8 -26.96 25.81 -21.48
CA GLU A 8 -27.19 24.54 -20.78
C GLU A 8 -25.93 23.69 -20.64
N LEU A 9 -25.03 23.69 -21.64
CA LEU A 9 -23.72 23.04 -21.54
C LEU A 9 -22.80 23.68 -20.49
N SER A 10 -22.98 24.96 -20.19
CA SER A 10 -22.13 25.69 -19.25
C SER A 10 -22.50 25.41 -17.78
N LEU A 11 -23.63 24.74 -17.54
CA LEU A 11 -24.12 24.42 -16.21
C LEU A 11 -23.52 23.10 -15.70
N LYS A 12 -23.11 23.11 -14.43
CA LYS A 12 -22.84 21.89 -13.65
C LYS A 12 -24.12 21.07 -13.49
N GLN A 13 -23.97 19.79 -13.17
CA GLN A 13 -25.12 18.92 -13.00
C GLN A 13 -26.04 19.42 -11.87
N SER A 14 -25.46 19.92 -10.77
CA SER A 14 -26.20 20.54 -9.67
C SER A 14 -26.99 21.79 -10.09
N GLU A 15 -26.44 22.60 -11.00
CA GLU A 15 -27.09 23.83 -11.47
C GLU A 15 -28.28 23.52 -12.37
N LYS A 16 -28.18 22.48 -13.21
CA LYS A 16 -29.29 21.96 -14.01
C LYS A 16 -30.44 21.47 -13.13
N ILE A 17 -30.14 20.74 -12.07
CA ILE A 17 -31.13 20.28 -11.08
C ILE A 17 -31.82 21.47 -10.41
N LEU A 18 -31.05 22.45 -9.91
CA LEU A 18 -31.60 23.62 -9.24
C LEU A 18 -32.44 24.50 -10.18
N LYS A 19 -32.05 24.62 -11.46
CA LYS A 19 -32.84 25.33 -12.49
C LYS A 19 -34.17 24.63 -12.73
N ALA A 20 -34.16 23.31 -12.94
CA ALA A 20 -35.38 22.52 -13.13
C ALA A 20 -36.35 22.63 -11.93
N ILE A 21 -35.82 22.61 -10.70
CA ILE A 21 -36.62 22.82 -9.48
C ILE A 21 -37.27 24.20 -9.47
N LYS A 22 -36.52 25.26 -9.80
CA LYS A 22 -37.05 26.64 -9.86
C LYS A 22 -38.14 26.81 -10.92
N GLU A 23 -38.05 26.07 -12.01
CA GLU A 23 -39.02 26.07 -13.11
C GLU A 23 -40.25 25.18 -12.83
N GLY A 24 -40.25 24.43 -11.72
CA GLY A 24 -41.33 23.50 -11.37
C GLY A 24 -41.28 22.16 -12.15
N ASP A 25 -40.21 21.90 -12.90
CA ASP A 25 -40.04 20.69 -13.70
C ASP A 25 -39.36 19.58 -12.87
N ARG A 26 -40.20 18.85 -12.12
CA ARG A 26 -39.75 17.76 -11.25
C ARG A 26 -39.19 16.58 -12.03
N GLU A 27 -39.73 16.30 -13.22
CA GLU A 27 -39.30 15.16 -14.03
C GLU A 27 -37.87 15.40 -14.55
N LYS A 28 -37.60 16.60 -15.07
CA LYS A 28 -36.25 17.01 -15.46
C LYS A 28 -35.30 16.97 -14.28
N ALA A 29 -35.69 17.50 -13.12
CA ALA A 29 -34.82 17.47 -11.93
C ALA A 29 -34.43 16.03 -11.52
N ILE A 30 -35.39 15.08 -11.55
CA ILE A 30 -35.11 13.67 -11.25
C ILE A 30 -34.13 13.08 -12.27
N LYS A 31 -34.36 13.31 -13.56
CA LYS A 31 -33.48 12.84 -14.63
C LYS A 31 -32.05 13.36 -14.47
N GLU A 32 -31.89 14.64 -14.14
CA GLU A 32 -30.57 15.22 -13.91
C GLU A 32 -29.89 14.64 -12.64
N CYS A 33 -30.64 14.26 -11.61
CA CYS A 33 -30.08 13.58 -10.43
C CYS A 33 -29.44 12.22 -10.76
N GLU A 34 -29.96 11.49 -11.75
CA GLU A 34 -29.42 10.18 -12.16
C GLU A 34 -27.98 10.26 -12.71
N SER A 35 -27.57 11.46 -13.16
CA SER A 35 -26.23 11.72 -13.69
C SER A 35 -25.19 12.07 -12.62
N LEU A 36 -25.61 12.45 -11.40
CA LEU A 36 -24.69 12.89 -10.33
C LEU A 36 -23.58 11.86 -10.01
N PRO A 37 -23.84 10.54 -9.90
CA PRO A 37 -22.78 9.58 -9.62
C PRO A 37 -21.75 9.46 -10.75
N LYS A 38 -22.09 9.94 -11.96
CA LYS A 38 -21.25 9.82 -13.16
C LYS A 38 -20.52 11.12 -13.52
N GLU A 39 -20.92 12.25 -12.95
CA GLU A 39 -20.45 13.60 -13.31
C GLU A 39 -18.92 13.69 -13.34
N PHE A 40 -18.25 13.13 -12.33
CA PHE A 40 -16.79 13.23 -12.18
C PHE A 40 -16.01 12.01 -12.68
N ILE A 41 -16.68 10.96 -13.16
CA ILE A 41 -16.01 9.70 -13.55
C ILE A 41 -14.97 9.94 -14.64
N LEU A 42 -15.28 10.76 -15.65
CA LEU A 42 -14.38 11.01 -16.77
C LEU A 42 -13.07 11.66 -16.30
N VAL A 43 -13.17 12.68 -15.45
CA VAL A 43 -12.01 13.39 -14.91
C VAL A 43 -11.19 12.46 -14.01
N HIS A 44 -11.82 11.72 -13.10
CA HIS A 44 -11.09 10.80 -12.23
C HIS A 44 -10.42 9.66 -12.99
N LYS A 45 -11.08 9.08 -13.99
CA LYS A 45 -10.49 8.04 -14.85
C LYS A 45 -9.30 8.59 -15.65
N GLY A 46 -9.42 9.80 -16.19
CA GLY A 46 -8.33 10.46 -16.90
C GLY A 46 -7.13 10.75 -16.00
N LEU A 47 -7.35 11.37 -14.85
CA LEU A 47 -6.30 11.71 -13.89
C LEU A 47 -5.62 10.47 -13.30
N ALA A 48 -6.37 9.41 -12.98
CA ALA A 48 -5.80 8.14 -12.52
C ALA A 48 -4.82 7.55 -13.54
N ARG A 49 -5.16 7.59 -14.84
CA ARG A 49 -4.24 7.18 -15.91
C ARG A 49 -3.01 8.07 -16.01
N VAL A 50 -3.17 9.39 -15.84
CA VAL A 50 -2.02 10.31 -15.83
C VAL A 50 -1.06 9.98 -14.70
N VAL A 51 -1.57 9.71 -13.49
CA VAL A 51 -0.74 9.28 -12.34
C VAL A 51 -0.03 7.97 -12.67
N GLU A 52 -0.72 6.98 -13.21
CA GLU A 52 -0.11 5.71 -13.64
C GLU A 52 1.02 5.93 -14.65
N TYR A 53 0.82 6.78 -15.68
CA TYR A 53 1.86 7.09 -16.66
C TYR A 53 3.07 7.80 -16.06
N ILE A 54 2.85 8.71 -15.10
CA ILE A 54 3.95 9.37 -14.37
C ILE A 54 4.76 8.32 -13.60
N LEU A 55 4.10 7.40 -12.90
CA LEU A 55 4.77 6.34 -12.14
C LEU A 55 5.55 5.39 -13.06
N GLN A 56 4.99 5.03 -14.22
CA GLN A 56 5.69 4.22 -15.24
C GLN A 56 6.91 4.95 -15.82
N TYR A 57 6.80 6.25 -16.11
CA TYR A 57 7.91 7.04 -16.61
C TYR A 57 9.03 7.20 -15.57
N ASN A 58 8.65 7.44 -14.30
CA ASN A 58 9.59 7.52 -13.19
C ASN A 58 10.36 6.21 -13.02
N GLU A 59 9.68 5.05 -13.09
CA GLU A 59 10.34 3.74 -13.02
C GLU A 59 11.34 3.57 -14.17
N LYS A 60 10.94 3.94 -15.40
CA LYS A 60 11.80 3.88 -16.57
C LYS A 60 13.08 4.70 -16.37
N VAL A 61 12.95 5.97 -16.01
CA VAL A 61 14.09 6.88 -15.78
C VAL A 61 14.96 6.36 -14.63
N PHE A 62 14.35 5.88 -13.55
CA PHE A 62 15.08 5.27 -12.44
C PHE A 62 15.95 4.10 -12.89
N ARG A 63 15.42 3.17 -13.71
CA ARG A 63 16.20 2.05 -14.25
C ARG A 63 17.37 2.50 -15.12
N GLU A 64 17.17 3.53 -15.94
CA GLU A 64 18.24 4.11 -16.77
C GLU A 64 19.36 4.72 -15.90
N GLU A 65 19.02 5.47 -14.85
CA GLU A 65 20.02 6.03 -13.92
C GLU A 65 20.75 4.95 -13.11
N GLN A 66 20.02 3.93 -12.64
CA GLN A 66 20.61 2.79 -11.94
C GLN A 66 21.60 2.03 -12.82
N GLN A 67 21.29 1.87 -14.11
CA GLN A 67 22.17 1.24 -15.07
C GLN A 67 23.47 2.01 -15.24
N LYS A 68 23.42 3.34 -15.40
CA LYS A 68 24.62 4.19 -15.52
C LYS A 68 25.54 4.04 -14.31
N ILE A 69 25.00 3.95 -13.10
CA ILE A 69 25.80 3.75 -11.90
C ILE A 69 26.37 2.32 -11.86
N SER A 70 25.58 1.32 -12.24
CA SER A 70 26.03 -0.07 -12.32
C SER A 70 27.18 -0.25 -13.32
N GLU A 71 27.15 0.45 -14.46
CA GLU A 71 28.22 0.45 -15.46
C GLU A 71 29.52 1.01 -14.86
N LYS A 72 29.47 2.15 -14.17
CA LYS A 72 30.61 2.74 -13.46
C LYS A 72 31.19 1.81 -12.39
N ILE A 73 30.32 1.18 -11.58
CA ILE A 73 30.73 0.19 -10.57
C ILE A 73 31.46 -0.98 -11.26
N THR A 74 30.90 -1.48 -12.37
CA THR A 74 31.46 -2.61 -13.11
C THR A 74 32.83 -2.29 -13.70
N GLU A 75 33.01 -1.10 -14.27
CA GLU A 75 34.29 -0.62 -14.80
C GLU A 75 35.36 -0.56 -13.70
N LYS A 76 35.02 0.02 -12.55
CA LYS A 76 35.89 0.10 -11.37
C LYS A 76 36.30 -1.28 -10.86
N VAL A 77 35.33 -2.17 -10.67
CA VAL A 77 35.60 -3.55 -10.23
C VAL A 77 36.51 -4.29 -11.21
N LYS A 78 36.32 -4.13 -12.52
CA LYS A 78 37.18 -4.73 -13.55
C LYS A 78 38.59 -4.15 -13.55
N ALA A 79 38.74 -2.86 -13.26
CA ALA A 79 40.03 -2.18 -13.18
C ALA A 79 40.78 -2.45 -11.86
N GLY A 80 40.13 -3.06 -10.86
CA GLY A 80 40.67 -3.16 -9.50
C GLY A 80 40.75 -1.81 -8.77
N ASP A 81 40.01 -0.80 -9.26
CA ASP A 81 39.90 0.52 -8.66
C ASP A 81 38.70 0.52 -7.70
N TYR A 82 38.98 0.44 -6.41
CA TYR A 82 37.94 0.40 -5.37
C TYR A 82 37.67 1.77 -4.74
N ASP A 83 38.48 2.79 -5.08
CA ASP A 83 38.28 4.14 -4.58
C ASP A 83 36.93 4.66 -5.08
N GLY A 84 36.11 5.24 -4.22
CA GLY A 84 34.84 5.83 -4.66
C GLY A 84 33.70 4.83 -4.92
N LEU A 85 33.85 3.53 -4.61
CA LEU A 85 32.79 2.54 -4.83
C LEU A 85 31.64 2.66 -3.84
N GLU A 86 31.93 2.97 -2.57
CA GLU A 86 30.93 3.13 -1.52
C GLU A 86 29.96 4.27 -1.88
N GLU A 87 30.48 5.38 -2.38
CA GLU A 87 29.70 6.54 -2.83
C GLU A 87 28.78 6.20 -4.01
N LEU A 88 29.21 5.32 -4.92
CA LEU A 88 28.36 4.83 -6.02
C LEU A 88 27.23 3.95 -5.49
N PHE A 89 27.49 3.11 -4.49
CA PHE A 89 26.42 2.33 -3.83
C PHE A 89 25.46 3.24 -3.07
N GLU A 90 25.96 4.22 -2.31
CA GLU A 90 25.13 5.19 -1.60
C GLU A 90 24.25 6.01 -2.54
N GLU A 91 24.77 6.45 -3.68
CA GLU A 91 23.99 7.16 -4.68
C GLU A 91 22.86 6.27 -5.24
N ARG A 92 23.12 4.98 -5.50
CA ARG A 92 22.06 4.05 -5.93
C ARG A 92 20.96 3.92 -4.89
N GLU A 93 21.34 3.72 -3.63
CA GLU A 93 20.41 3.58 -2.51
C GLU A 93 19.61 4.87 -2.28
N LYS A 94 20.23 6.05 -2.44
CA LYS A 94 19.55 7.34 -2.34
C LYS A 94 18.50 7.52 -3.43
N GLN A 95 18.84 7.21 -4.69
CA GLN A 95 17.89 7.28 -5.80
C GLN A 95 16.71 6.33 -5.59
N HIS A 96 16.98 5.11 -5.13
CA HIS A 96 15.95 4.11 -4.82
C HIS A 96 15.03 4.58 -3.70
N ARG A 97 15.60 5.12 -2.61
CA ARG A 97 14.83 5.64 -1.46
C ARG A 97 13.82 6.71 -1.86
N ILE A 98 14.20 7.65 -2.73
CA ILE A 98 13.30 8.73 -3.17
C ILE A 98 12.07 8.15 -3.88
N VAL A 99 12.30 7.22 -4.81
CA VAL A 99 11.23 6.60 -5.60
C VAL A 99 10.36 5.71 -4.71
N HIS A 100 10.98 4.84 -3.90
CA HIS A 100 10.29 4.00 -2.93
C HIS A 100 9.38 4.81 -2.00
N ASP A 101 9.90 5.87 -1.39
CA ASP A 101 9.17 6.67 -0.42
C ASP A 101 7.99 7.42 -1.05
N LEU A 102 8.10 7.83 -2.31
CA LEU A 102 6.98 8.40 -3.06
C LEU A 102 5.82 7.40 -3.18
N TYR A 103 6.09 6.13 -3.50
CA TYR A 103 5.04 5.10 -3.55
C TYR A 103 4.40 4.87 -2.17
N ILE A 104 5.21 4.83 -1.11
CA ILE A 104 4.72 4.68 0.26
C ILE A 104 3.78 5.84 0.64
N GLU A 105 4.15 7.07 0.35
CA GLU A 105 3.34 8.25 0.63
C GLU A 105 2.03 8.26 -0.17
N ILE A 106 2.05 7.91 -1.46
CA ILE A 106 0.84 7.79 -2.28
C ILE A 106 -0.14 6.77 -1.68
N MET A 107 0.38 5.61 -1.26
CA MET A 107 -0.43 4.58 -0.61
C MET A 107 -0.98 5.07 0.74
N ALA A 108 -0.12 5.63 1.59
CA ALA A 108 -0.52 6.11 2.92
C ALA A 108 -1.60 7.20 2.84
N ALA A 109 -1.43 8.18 1.95
CA ALA A 109 -2.40 9.23 1.72
C ALA A 109 -3.73 8.67 1.19
N SER A 110 -3.69 7.71 0.26
CA SER A 110 -4.89 7.08 -0.32
C SER A 110 -5.67 6.29 0.74
N PHE A 111 -5.00 5.48 1.55
CA PHE A 111 -5.63 4.73 2.64
C PHE A 111 -6.15 5.66 3.73
N SER A 112 -5.40 6.72 4.04
CA SER A 112 -5.82 7.76 4.97
C SER A 112 -7.11 8.45 4.54
N TYR A 113 -7.21 8.84 3.27
CA TYR A 113 -8.42 9.45 2.72
C TYR A 113 -9.62 8.50 2.83
N MET A 114 -9.44 7.22 2.48
CA MET A 114 -10.52 6.23 2.55
C MET A 114 -11.03 6.04 3.98
N GLY A 115 -10.12 5.92 4.94
CA GLY A 115 -10.47 5.77 6.36
C GLY A 115 -11.08 7.02 6.97
N GLU A 116 -10.54 8.21 6.67
CA GLU A 116 -11.02 9.48 7.25
C GLU A 116 -12.39 9.87 6.69
N VAL A 117 -12.58 9.78 5.38
CA VAL A 117 -13.82 10.27 4.72
C VAL A 117 -14.93 9.23 4.75
N TYR A 118 -14.59 7.95 4.63
CA TYR A 118 -15.59 6.89 4.47
C TYR A 118 -15.55 5.80 5.55
N GLY A 119 -14.63 5.90 6.52
CA GLY A 119 -14.53 5.00 7.65
C GLY A 119 -13.80 3.67 7.37
N ASP A 120 -13.60 2.92 8.45
CA ASP A 120 -12.87 1.64 8.49
C ASP A 120 -13.36 0.62 7.45
N GLU A 121 -14.67 0.52 7.21
CA GLU A 121 -15.25 -0.44 6.26
C GLU A 121 -14.77 -0.17 4.83
N ARG A 122 -14.64 1.11 4.45
CA ARG A 122 -14.19 1.50 3.11
C ARG A 122 -12.67 1.46 2.99
N LEU A 123 -11.94 1.69 4.09
CA LEU A 123 -10.51 1.36 4.17
C LEU A 123 -10.30 -0.15 3.94
N GLU A 124 -11.03 -1.03 4.64
CA GLU A 124 -10.95 -2.48 4.40
C GLU A 124 -11.31 -2.83 2.95
N GLY A 125 -12.34 -2.19 2.39
CA GLY A 125 -12.78 -2.40 1.01
C GLY A 125 -11.68 -2.14 -0.02
N ILE A 126 -10.95 -1.02 0.08
CA ILE A 126 -9.84 -0.73 -0.85
C ILE A 126 -8.66 -1.70 -0.65
N LEU A 127 -8.36 -2.08 0.59
CA LEU A 127 -7.30 -3.04 0.89
C LEU A 127 -7.63 -4.42 0.32
N ARG A 128 -8.86 -4.89 0.50
CA ARG A 128 -9.32 -6.16 -0.07
C ARG A 128 -9.33 -6.15 -1.59
N TYR A 129 -9.82 -5.06 -2.19
CA TYR A 129 -9.83 -4.89 -3.64
C TYR A 129 -8.41 -4.97 -4.23
N THR A 130 -7.47 -4.24 -3.64
CA THR A 130 -6.07 -4.25 -4.09
C THR A 130 -5.37 -5.59 -3.83
N GLY A 131 -5.72 -6.29 -2.75
CA GLY A 131 -5.23 -7.64 -2.49
C GLY A 131 -5.74 -8.65 -3.52
N GLU A 132 -7.02 -8.59 -3.90
CA GLU A 132 -7.56 -9.46 -4.97
C GLU A 132 -6.84 -9.25 -6.31
N MET A 133 -6.51 -8.00 -6.64
CA MET A 133 -5.74 -7.68 -7.86
C MET A 133 -4.31 -8.23 -7.83
N GLN A 134 -3.78 -8.52 -6.64
CA GLN A 134 -2.44 -9.06 -6.43
C GLN A 134 -2.42 -10.55 -6.08
N LYS A 135 -3.60 -11.19 -5.96
CA LYS A 135 -3.73 -12.57 -5.47
C LYS A 135 -2.84 -13.58 -6.20
N LYS A 136 -2.66 -13.42 -7.52
CA LYS A 136 -1.75 -14.27 -8.32
C LYS A 136 -0.30 -14.27 -7.81
N GLY A 137 0.18 -13.15 -7.27
CA GLY A 137 1.50 -13.07 -6.64
C GLY A 137 1.56 -13.88 -5.34
N PHE A 138 0.53 -13.78 -4.52
CA PHE A 138 0.38 -14.58 -3.29
C PHE A 138 0.26 -16.07 -3.58
N GLU A 139 -0.50 -16.46 -4.62
CA GLU A 139 -0.56 -17.84 -5.12
C GLU A 139 0.81 -18.33 -5.58
N ALA A 140 1.60 -17.48 -6.23
CA ALA A 140 2.96 -17.85 -6.63
C ALA A 140 3.86 -18.09 -5.41
N TRP A 141 3.74 -17.29 -4.34
CA TRP A 141 4.46 -17.50 -3.08
C TRP A 141 4.00 -18.76 -2.34
N GLU A 142 2.70 -19.04 -2.34
CA GLU A 142 2.12 -20.22 -1.69
C GLU A 142 2.67 -21.54 -2.25
N ASN A 143 2.99 -21.55 -3.54
CA ASN A 143 3.53 -22.72 -4.22
C ASN A 143 5.07 -22.83 -4.16
N MET A 144 5.75 -21.97 -3.39
CA MET A 144 7.20 -22.07 -3.19
C MET A 144 7.54 -23.00 -2.03
N GLU A 145 8.69 -23.67 -2.12
CA GLU A 145 9.31 -24.26 -0.94
C GLU A 145 9.59 -23.17 0.10
N VAL A 146 9.38 -23.48 1.37
CA VAL A 146 9.40 -22.46 2.44
C VAL A 146 10.72 -21.68 2.50
N GLU A 147 11.85 -22.35 2.25
CA GLU A 147 13.16 -21.67 2.23
C GLU A 147 13.28 -20.68 1.07
N ASP A 148 12.70 -21.00 -0.10
CA ASP A 148 12.71 -20.11 -1.25
C ASP A 148 11.76 -18.93 -1.03
N PHE A 149 10.61 -19.16 -0.38
CA PHE A 149 9.72 -18.10 0.06
C PHE A 149 10.42 -17.16 1.06
N VAL A 150 11.21 -17.70 2.00
CA VAL A 150 12.01 -16.91 2.95
C VAL A 150 13.10 -16.10 2.23
N ARG A 151 13.83 -16.70 1.28
CA ARG A 151 14.85 -15.99 0.48
C ARG A 151 14.23 -14.86 -0.34
N MET A 152 13.08 -15.11 -0.97
CA MET A 152 12.32 -14.12 -1.73
C MET A 152 11.82 -13.00 -0.83
N THR A 153 11.24 -13.33 0.32
CA THR A 153 10.78 -12.37 1.33
C THR A 153 11.94 -11.50 1.82
N ALA A 154 13.10 -12.09 2.11
CA ALA A 154 14.29 -11.35 2.50
C ALA A 154 14.79 -10.42 1.39
N HIS A 155 14.73 -10.85 0.12
CA HIS A 155 15.07 -10.00 -1.01
C HIS A 155 14.13 -8.79 -1.11
N LEU A 156 12.82 -9.04 -1.11
CA LEU A 156 11.78 -8.02 -1.17
C LEU A 156 11.90 -7.00 -0.04
N LEU A 157 12.08 -7.44 1.20
CA LEU A 157 12.04 -6.51 2.33
C LEU A 157 13.33 -5.72 2.51
N LYS A 158 14.46 -6.20 1.99
CA LYS A 158 15.67 -5.37 1.88
C LYS A 158 15.46 -4.18 0.95
N THR A 159 14.68 -4.34 -0.13
CA THR A 159 14.36 -3.22 -1.03
C THR A 159 13.34 -2.24 -0.44
N HIS A 160 12.73 -2.56 0.71
CA HIS A 160 11.94 -1.61 1.49
C HIS A 160 12.78 -0.70 2.41
N MET A 161 14.12 -0.72 2.33
CA MET A 161 15.02 0.31 2.89
C MET A 161 15.00 0.48 4.43
N GLY A 162 14.46 -0.50 5.15
CA GLY A 162 14.55 -0.62 6.60
C GLY A 162 15.73 -1.49 7.04
N LYS A 163 16.02 -1.52 8.34
CA LYS A 163 17.01 -2.46 8.90
C LYS A 163 16.30 -3.77 9.18
N MET A 164 16.85 -4.88 8.67
CA MET A 164 16.23 -6.20 8.80
C MET A 164 17.23 -7.19 9.38
N LYS A 165 16.76 -8.02 10.30
CA LYS A 165 17.43 -9.23 10.78
C LYS A 165 16.52 -10.42 10.56
N VAL A 166 17.07 -11.54 10.12
CA VAL A 166 16.36 -12.81 10.02
C VAL A 166 16.99 -13.78 11.03
N ILE A 167 16.15 -14.45 11.81
CA ILE A 167 16.53 -15.53 12.71
C ILE A 167 15.65 -16.76 12.41
N GLU A 168 16.12 -17.92 12.81
CA GLU A 168 15.43 -19.19 12.60
C GLU A 168 15.43 -19.98 13.92
N ASP A 169 14.31 -20.65 14.19
CA ASP A 169 14.21 -21.70 15.20
C ASP A 169 13.66 -22.99 14.55
N ASP A 170 13.35 -24.01 15.35
CA ASP A 170 12.87 -25.30 14.85
C ASP A 170 11.51 -25.21 14.13
N GLU A 171 10.70 -24.19 14.40
CA GLU A 171 9.32 -24.05 13.88
C GLU A 171 9.21 -23.01 12.76
N LYS A 172 9.99 -21.93 12.80
CA LYS A 172 9.76 -20.75 11.95
C LYS A 172 11.01 -19.92 11.69
N PHE A 173 10.89 -19.09 10.66
CA PHE A 173 11.77 -17.96 10.39
C PHE A 173 11.11 -16.69 10.93
N THR A 174 11.89 -15.87 11.62
CA THR A 174 11.43 -14.59 12.19
C THR A 174 12.20 -13.44 11.57
N PHE A 175 11.45 -12.50 11.01
CA PHE A 175 11.95 -11.27 10.42
C PHE A 175 11.72 -10.13 11.40
N ILE A 176 12.79 -9.45 11.77
CA ILE A 176 12.79 -8.33 12.72
C ILE A 176 13.19 -7.07 11.95
N HIS A 177 12.26 -6.12 11.84
CA HIS A 177 12.47 -4.87 11.13
C HIS A 177 12.50 -3.67 12.07
N ASP A 178 13.67 -3.06 12.23
CA ASP A 178 13.91 -1.97 13.19
C ASP A 178 14.59 -0.74 12.56
N PRO A 179 13.84 0.18 11.93
CA PRO A 179 12.41 0.09 11.66
C PRO A 179 12.09 -0.76 10.42
N CYS A 180 10.83 -1.17 10.31
CA CYS A 180 10.19 -1.41 9.01
C CYS A 180 10.31 -0.16 8.14
N GLY A 181 10.89 -0.28 6.94
CA GLY A 181 11.20 0.88 6.11
C GLY A 181 9.98 1.54 5.42
N SER A 182 8.77 1.03 5.64
CA SER A 182 7.51 1.62 5.19
C SER A 182 6.66 2.10 6.38
N GLY A 183 5.76 1.26 6.91
CA GLY A 183 4.80 1.66 7.93
C GLY A 183 5.44 2.02 9.28
N GLY A 184 6.42 1.24 9.72
CA GLY A 184 7.19 1.55 10.94
C GLY A 184 7.96 2.87 10.82
N ARG A 185 8.55 3.13 9.66
CA ARG A 185 9.20 4.40 9.34
C ARG A 185 8.22 5.58 9.39
N LEU A 186 7.06 5.47 8.71
CA LEU A 186 6.01 6.50 8.78
C LEU A 186 5.59 6.81 10.22
N LEU A 187 5.49 5.77 11.06
CA LEU A 187 5.15 5.93 12.47
C LEU A 187 6.24 6.69 13.24
N ARG A 188 7.52 6.36 13.02
CA ARG A 188 8.67 7.08 13.64
C ARG A 188 8.85 8.51 13.13
N GLU A 189 8.48 8.76 11.88
CA GLU A 189 8.52 10.10 11.26
C GLU A 189 7.33 10.99 11.69
N GLY A 190 6.43 10.50 12.54
CA GLY A 190 5.28 11.27 13.04
C GLY A 190 4.20 11.51 11.98
N ALA A 191 4.09 10.63 10.96
CA ALA A 191 3.16 10.85 9.85
C ALA A 191 1.67 10.84 10.25
N TYR A 192 1.37 10.33 11.44
CA TYR A 192 0.02 10.28 12.00
C TYR A 192 -0.29 11.45 12.94
N ASP A 193 0.69 12.33 13.15
CA ASP A 193 0.57 13.55 13.95
C ASP A 193 0.56 14.78 13.02
N PRO A 194 0.25 15.99 13.54
CA PRO A 194 0.33 17.20 12.74
C PRO A 194 1.73 17.41 12.13
N PRO A 195 1.83 17.87 10.87
CA PRO A 195 0.73 18.36 10.03
C PRO A 195 0.06 17.28 9.15
N LYS A 196 0.64 16.09 9.02
CA LYS A 196 0.15 15.07 8.08
C LYS A 196 -1.18 14.46 8.51
N ASN A 197 -1.34 14.18 9.81
CA ASN A 197 -2.57 13.63 10.39
C ASN A 197 -3.12 12.42 9.64
N TYR A 198 -2.25 11.47 9.25
CA TYR A 198 -2.75 10.26 8.59
C TYR A 198 -3.70 9.48 9.50
N TYR A 199 -4.67 8.84 8.85
CA TYR A 199 -5.75 8.14 9.52
C TYR A 199 -5.24 7.00 10.39
N ARG A 200 -5.95 6.78 11.50
CA ARG A 200 -5.81 5.60 12.35
C ARG A 200 -7.15 4.91 12.44
N VAL A 201 -7.14 3.59 12.33
CA VAL A 201 -8.30 2.75 12.66
C VAL A 201 -8.56 2.92 14.16
N LYS A 202 -9.65 3.60 14.51
CA LYS A 202 -9.89 4.06 15.88
C LYS A 202 -10.29 2.91 16.80
N ASP A 203 -11.16 2.04 16.31
CA ASP A 203 -11.72 0.94 17.08
C ASP A 203 -10.88 -0.34 16.94
N PRO A 204 -10.83 -1.20 17.98
CA PRO A 204 -10.20 -2.51 17.88
C PRO A 204 -10.99 -3.40 16.91
N LYS A 205 -10.51 -3.49 15.66
CA LYS A 205 -11.07 -4.30 14.58
C LYS A 205 -9.98 -5.16 13.92
N PRO A 206 -10.33 -6.28 13.25
CA PRO A 206 -9.35 -7.13 12.57
C PRO A 206 -8.39 -6.40 11.63
N ILE A 207 -8.88 -5.40 10.87
CA ILE A 207 -8.04 -4.59 9.97
C ILE A 207 -6.96 -3.78 10.70
N GLY A 208 -7.21 -3.45 11.97
CA GLY A 208 -6.31 -2.76 12.87
C GLY A 208 -5.65 -3.68 13.89
N TYR A 209 -5.52 -4.99 13.58
CA TYR A 209 -4.95 -6.00 14.48
C TYR A 209 -5.68 -6.10 15.83
N ASN A 210 -6.98 -5.79 15.87
CA ASN A 210 -7.77 -5.66 17.09
C ASN A 210 -7.15 -4.72 18.14
N ARG A 211 -6.39 -3.72 17.70
CA ARG A 211 -5.84 -2.65 18.53
C ARG A 211 -6.52 -1.33 18.18
N PRO A 212 -6.84 -0.47 19.16
CA PRO A 212 -7.30 0.88 18.88
C PRO A 212 -6.16 1.73 18.31
N ASN A 213 -6.52 2.78 17.58
CA ASN A 213 -5.60 3.77 17.01
C ASN A 213 -4.50 3.16 16.11
N PHE A 214 -4.84 2.10 15.37
CA PHE A 214 -3.88 1.39 14.52
C PHE A 214 -3.56 2.17 13.23
N PRO A 215 -2.29 2.26 12.81
CA PRO A 215 -1.90 3.00 11.60
C PRO A 215 -2.61 2.49 10.34
N ALA A 216 -3.34 3.36 9.63
CA ALA A 216 -4.08 2.96 8.43
C ALA A 216 -3.18 2.37 7.34
N TYR A 217 -1.95 2.90 7.18
CA TYR A 217 -0.99 2.32 6.25
C TYR A 217 -0.69 0.87 6.62
N CYS A 218 -0.37 0.56 7.88
CA CYS A 218 -0.04 -0.80 8.32
C CYS A 218 -1.22 -1.79 8.20
N SER A 219 -2.45 -1.30 8.06
CA SER A 219 -3.64 -2.16 7.91
C SER A 219 -3.57 -3.02 6.65
N HIS A 220 -2.84 -2.61 5.61
CA HIS A 220 -2.64 -3.43 4.41
C HIS A 220 -1.91 -4.74 4.73
N CYS A 221 -0.95 -4.73 5.65
CA CYS A 221 -0.25 -5.95 6.08
C CYS A 221 -1.21 -6.94 6.75
N MET A 222 -2.17 -6.43 7.53
CA MET A 222 -3.18 -7.24 8.22
C MET A 222 -4.15 -7.84 7.20
N VAL A 223 -4.63 -7.02 6.26
CA VAL A 223 -5.59 -7.46 5.25
C VAL A 223 -4.96 -8.45 4.27
N TRP A 224 -3.84 -8.11 3.64
CA TRP A 224 -3.26 -8.92 2.57
C TRP A 224 -2.65 -10.22 3.10
N ASN A 225 -1.78 -10.14 4.12
CA ASN A 225 -0.98 -11.30 4.56
C ASN A 225 -1.64 -12.19 5.61
N ASN A 226 -2.69 -11.68 6.28
CA ASN A 226 -3.39 -12.43 7.31
C ASN A 226 -4.83 -12.68 6.87
N ILE A 227 -5.68 -11.66 6.83
CA ILE A 227 -7.12 -11.83 6.61
C ILE A 227 -7.40 -12.52 5.27
N GLN A 228 -6.85 -12.01 4.17
CA GLN A 228 -7.06 -12.55 2.83
C GLN A 228 -6.27 -13.84 2.59
N CYS A 229 -5.01 -13.95 3.05
CA CYS A 229 -4.29 -15.22 2.97
C CYS A 229 -5.02 -16.36 3.70
N ILE A 230 -5.57 -16.10 4.89
CA ILE A 230 -6.39 -17.10 5.60
C ILE A 230 -7.64 -17.46 4.79
N GLU A 231 -8.31 -16.48 4.18
CA GLU A 231 -9.48 -16.72 3.32
C GLU A 231 -9.14 -17.47 2.02
N TRP A 232 -7.96 -17.26 1.45
CA TRP A 232 -7.54 -17.85 0.18
C TRP A 232 -6.90 -19.24 0.35
N PHE A 233 -6.06 -19.41 1.37
CA PHE A 233 -5.17 -20.56 1.52
C PHE A 233 -5.38 -21.33 2.83
N GLY A 234 -6.18 -20.80 3.76
CA GLY A 234 -6.42 -21.41 5.06
C GLY A 234 -5.34 -21.13 6.10
N HIS A 235 -4.37 -20.26 5.81
CA HIS A 235 -3.37 -19.78 6.78
C HIS A 235 -2.77 -18.42 6.36
N PRO A 236 -2.22 -17.66 7.31
CA PRO A 236 -1.40 -16.49 6.97
C PRO A 236 -0.08 -16.93 6.30
N GLN A 237 0.40 -16.16 5.33
CA GLN A 237 1.74 -16.36 4.75
C GLN A 237 2.82 -15.62 5.54
N TRP A 238 2.52 -14.39 5.97
CA TRP A 238 3.31 -13.66 6.97
C TRP A 238 2.45 -13.41 8.20
N ILE A 239 2.82 -14.01 9.32
CA ILE A 239 2.18 -13.74 10.61
C ILE A 239 2.76 -12.47 11.17
N HIS A 240 1.97 -11.39 11.17
CA HIS A 240 2.45 -10.09 11.63
C HIS A 240 2.26 -9.91 13.13
N GLU A 241 3.29 -9.37 13.76
CA GLU A 241 3.30 -8.84 15.12
C GLU A 241 3.69 -7.36 15.02
N PRO A 242 2.70 -6.47 14.79
CA PRO A 242 2.97 -5.05 14.58
C PRO A 242 3.53 -4.40 15.86
N PRO A 243 4.34 -3.34 15.73
CA PRO A 243 4.95 -2.66 16.88
C PRO A 243 3.88 -2.13 17.85
N GLU A 244 4.19 -2.10 19.15
CA GLU A 244 3.30 -1.49 20.15
C GLU A 244 3.50 0.03 20.21
N LYS A 245 4.75 0.47 20.07
CA LYS A 245 5.16 1.88 20.04
C LYS A 245 6.02 2.18 18.81
N PRO A 246 6.17 3.45 18.39
CA PRO A 246 6.97 3.81 17.22
C PRO A 246 8.39 3.24 17.23
N GLU A 247 9.01 3.14 18.40
CA GLU A 247 10.39 2.71 18.60
C GLU A 247 10.57 1.19 18.49
N ASP A 248 9.48 0.44 18.61
CA ASP A 248 9.52 -1.02 18.54
C ASP A 248 9.75 -1.52 17.11
N PRO A 249 10.32 -2.72 16.94
CA PRO A 249 10.42 -3.35 15.63
C PRO A 249 9.05 -3.80 15.11
N CYS A 250 8.91 -3.88 13.79
CA CYS A 250 7.86 -4.67 13.16
C CYS A 250 8.38 -6.09 12.99
N ILE A 251 7.64 -7.08 13.48
CA ILE A 251 8.03 -8.48 13.43
C ILE A 251 7.03 -9.24 12.56
N PHE A 252 7.52 -10.18 11.76
CA PHE A 252 6.64 -11.23 11.25
C PHE A 252 7.35 -12.57 11.18
N HIS A 253 6.52 -13.63 11.16
CA HIS A 253 6.97 -15.01 11.13
C HIS A 253 6.51 -15.71 9.85
N ILE A 254 7.37 -16.59 9.34
CA ILE A 254 7.04 -17.60 8.33
C ILE A 254 7.26 -18.96 8.99
N TYR A 255 6.18 -19.71 9.21
CA TYR A 255 6.29 -21.06 9.76
C TYR A 255 6.74 -22.04 8.69
N LYS A 256 7.59 -22.99 9.07
CA LYS A 256 8.08 -24.07 8.19
C LYS A 256 6.94 -25.00 7.75
N ASP A 257 5.96 -25.20 8.64
CA ASP A 257 4.75 -25.96 8.41
C ASP A 257 3.53 -25.12 8.83
N PRO A 258 2.68 -24.69 7.88
CA PRO A 258 1.48 -23.91 8.19
C PRO A 258 0.52 -24.59 9.18
N SER A 259 0.50 -25.92 9.25
CA SER A 259 -0.33 -26.66 10.20
C SER A 259 0.12 -26.47 11.65
N LYS A 260 1.34 -25.97 11.88
CA LYS A 260 1.89 -25.65 13.22
C LYS A 260 1.57 -24.25 13.69
N ILE A 261 1.00 -23.39 12.83
CA ILE A 261 0.65 -22.02 13.22
C ILE A 261 -0.35 -22.05 14.38
N PRO A 262 -0.06 -21.39 15.53
CA PRO A 262 -0.98 -21.32 16.66
C PRO A 262 -2.35 -20.73 16.30
N ALA A 263 -3.42 -21.27 16.90
CA ALA A 263 -4.80 -20.84 16.64
C ALA A 263 -5.04 -19.34 16.94
N GLU A 264 -4.30 -18.79 17.90
CA GLU A 264 -4.40 -17.37 18.26
C GLU A 264 -4.15 -16.41 17.09
N TYR A 265 -3.30 -16.79 16.12
CA TYR A 265 -3.03 -15.96 14.93
C TYR A 265 -4.19 -15.94 13.94
N TYR A 266 -5.13 -16.89 14.03
CA TYR A 266 -6.39 -16.89 13.28
C TYR A 266 -7.47 -16.14 14.05
N GLU A 267 -7.59 -16.43 15.35
CA GLU A 267 -8.59 -15.86 16.24
C GLU A 267 -8.45 -14.34 16.36
N LYS A 268 -7.22 -13.81 16.32
CA LYS A 268 -6.93 -12.37 16.22
C LYS A 268 -7.59 -11.69 15.02
N PHE A 269 -8.03 -12.42 14.01
CA PHE A 269 -8.75 -11.88 12.85
C PHE A 269 -10.19 -12.39 12.74
N GLY A 270 -10.72 -12.97 13.83
CA GLY A 270 -12.05 -13.58 13.84
C GLY A 270 -12.15 -14.82 12.95
N LYS A 271 -11.02 -15.45 12.63
CA LYS A 271 -10.93 -16.67 11.82
C LYS A 271 -10.76 -17.89 12.70
N ARG A 272 -11.08 -19.06 12.15
CA ARG A 272 -10.78 -20.36 12.75
C ARG A 272 -9.63 -20.99 11.97
N LYS A 273 -8.81 -21.76 12.67
CA LYS A 273 -7.82 -22.64 12.07
C LYS A 273 -8.49 -23.80 11.34
#